data_AF-A0A357NE18-F1
#
_entry.id   AF-A0A357NE18-F1
#
_cell.length_a   1.000
_cell.length_b   1.000
_cell.length_c   1.000
_cell.angle_alpha   90.00
_cell.angle_beta   90.00
_cell.angle_gamma   90.00
#
_symmetry.space_group_name_H-M   'P 1'
#
loop_
_entity.id
_entity.type
_entity.pdbx_description
1 polymer ?
#
loop_
_entity_poly.entity_id
_entity_poly.type
_entity_poly.pdbx_seq_one_letter_code
_entity_poly.pdbx_strand_id
1 'polypeptide(L)'
;PGGAEPAGISSMCTVFAESEVISLVASGAEKASIVAGLHHAVAERIAALAAGFLPVACIAFTGGVAKNSGIKRALEQILGCPLLLPEDPQIIGALGAAIIGQERLDRRRI
;
A
#
# COMPACT_ATOMS: atom_id res chain seq x y z
N PRO A 1 -9.79 16.49 9.40
CA PRO A 1 -8.63 17.28 9.90
C PRO A 1 -7.84 16.45 10.93
N GLY A 2 -6.59 16.11 10.61
CA GLY A 2 -5.75 15.30 11.49
C GLY A 2 -4.79 14.42 10.68
N GLY A 3 -3.70 15.00 10.20
CA GLY A 3 -2.52 14.25 9.78
C GLY A 3 -1.36 14.86 10.54
N ALA A 4 -0.74 14.11 11.44
CA ALA A 4 0.51 14.53 12.06
C ALA A 4 1.59 14.63 10.98
N GLU A 5 2.55 15.54 11.15
CA GLU A 5 3.69 15.60 10.22
C GLU A 5 4.43 14.25 10.22
N PRO A 6 4.70 13.65 9.05
CA PRO A 6 5.39 12.36 8.98
C PRO A 6 6.79 12.46 9.59
N ALA A 7 7.13 11.54 10.50
CA ALA A 7 8.50 11.37 10.94
C ALA A 7 9.35 10.88 9.76
N GLY A 8 10.60 11.35 9.67
CA GLY A 8 11.54 10.91 8.63
C GLY A 8 11.95 9.47 8.83
N ILE A 9 11.26 8.54 8.16
CA ILE A 9 11.59 7.12 8.11
C ILE A 9 12.00 6.80 6.68
N SER A 10 13.23 6.32 6.49
CA SER A 10 13.82 6.16 5.15
C SER A 10 14.08 4.70 4.76
N SER A 11 14.13 3.80 5.75
CA SER A 11 14.43 2.39 5.50
C SER A 11 13.27 1.62 4.89
N MET A 12 13.56 0.95 3.77
CA MET A 12 12.62 0.04 3.09
C MET A 12 12.65 -1.39 3.62
N CYS A 13 13.70 -1.75 4.35
CA CYS A 13 13.81 -3.03 5.04
C CYS A 13 13.04 -2.97 6.36
N THR A 14 12.13 -3.92 6.59
CA THR A 14 11.32 -3.98 7.82
C THR A 14 12.16 -3.94 9.09
N VAL A 15 13.32 -4.60 9.11
CA VAL A 15 14.21 -4.67 10.28
C VAL A 15 14.84 -3.30 10.58
N PHE A 16 15.22 -2.55 9.55
CA PHE A 16 15.80 -1.21 9.73
C PHE A 16 14.72 -0.17 10.04
N ALA A 17 13.56 -0.27 9.40
CA ALA A 17 12.41 0.57 9.73
C ALA A 17 11.98 0.40 11.19
N GLU A 18 12.01 -0.83 11.72
CA GLU A 18 11.77 -1.10 13.14
C GLU A 18 12.79 -0.39 14.04
N SER A 19 14.08 -0.42 13.67
CA SER A 19 15.14 0.25 14.43
C SER A 19 14.97 1.79 14.44
N GLU A 20 14.55 2.37 13.33
CA GLU A 20 14.21 3.80 13.23
C GLU A 20 12.99 4.16 14.09
N VAL A 21 11.95 3.32 14.07
CA VAL A 21 10.76 3.49 14.92
C VAL A 21 11.12 3.43 16.40
N ILE A 22 11.95 2.48 16.83
CA ILE A 22 12.41 2.38 18.22
C ILE A 22 13.14 3.66 18.63
N SER A 23 14.01 4.18 17.76
CA SER A 23 14.77 5.40 18.02
C SER A 23 13.86 6.63 18.14
N LEU A 24 12.84 6.75 17.28
CA LEU A 24 11.84 7.82 17.32
C LEU A 24 10.96 7.75 18.57
N VAL A 25 10.58 6.55 19.01
CA VAL A 25 9.85 6.37 20.27
C VAL A 25 10.73 6.78 21.45
N ALA A 26 12.01 6.38 21.46
CA ALA A 26 12.94 6.72 22.53
C ALA A 26 13.22 8.23 22.61
N SER A 27 13.20 8.95 21.48
CA SER A 27 13.35 10.40 21.44
C SER A 27 12.07 11.18 21.79
N GLY A 28 10.96 10.47 22.05
CA GLY A 28 9.69 11.08 22.44
C GLY A 28 8.86 11.60 21.27
N ALA A 29 9.12 11.15 20.04
CA ALA A 29 8.32 11.53 18.89
C ALA A 29 6.86 11.07 19.05
N GLU A 30 5.92 11.88 18.55
CA GLU A 30 4.50 11.56 18.64
C GLU A 30 4.18 10.29 17.84
N LYS A 31 3.43 9.35 18.44
CA LYS A 31 3.02 8.11 17.76
C LYS A 31 2.33 8.37 16.42
N ALA A 32 1.51 9.41 16.34
CA ALA A 32 0.83 9.79 15.10
C ALA A 32 1.82 10.20 14.00
N SER A 33 2.89 10.91 14.35
CA SER A 33 3.97 11.31 13.44
C SER A 33 4.76 10.09 12.94
N ILE A 34 5.09 9.15 13.84
CA ILE A 34 5.77 7.90 13.48
C ILE A 34 4.92 7.06 12.52
N VAL A 35 3.63 6.89 12.81
CA VAL A 35 2.70 6.14 11.95
C VAL A 35 2.53 6.81 10.59
N ALA A 36 2.42 8.14 10.56
CA ALA A 36 2.38 8.90 9.31
C ALA A 36 3.68 8.71 8.49
N GLY A 37 4.85 8.72 9.15
CA GLY A 37 6.15 8.42 8.54
C GLY A 37 6.19 7.04 7.90
N LEU A 38 5.73 6.00 8.61
CA LEU A 38 5.67 4.63 8.08
C LEU A 38 4.75 4.53 6.86
N HIS A 39 3.55 5.13 6.93
CA HIS A 39 2.64 5.13 5.79
C HIS A 39 3.25 5.82 4.57
N HIS A 40 3.95 6.94 4.78
CA HIS A 40 4.61 7.69 3.71
C HIS A 40 5.74 6.89 3.07
N ALA A 41 6.64 6.32 3.88
CA ALA A 41 7.77 5.52 3.39
C ALA A 41 7.30 4.32 2.54
N VAL A 42 6.27 3.61 2.99
CA VAL A 42 5.68 2.49 2.23
C VAL A 42 5.02 2.99 0.94
N ALA A 43 4.30 4.11 0.99
CA ALA A 43 3.61 4.66 -0.17
C ALA A 43 4.60 5.18 -1.24
N GLU A 44 5.67 5.87 -0.84
CA GLU A 44 6.75 6.31 -1.75
C GLU A 44 7.39 5.13 -2.45
N ARG A 45 7.63 4.03 -1.72
CA ARG A 45 8.21 2.82 -2.31
C ARG A 45 7.33 2.21 -3.38
N ILE A 46 6.05 2.06 -3.08
CA ILE A 46 5.07 1.51 -4.02
C ILE A 46 4.94 2.43 -5.24
N ALA A 47 4.87 3.75 -5.03
CA ALA A 47 4.81 4.72 -6.13
C ALA A 47 6.06 4.67 -7.02
N ALA A 48 7.26 4.55 -6.44
CA ALA A 48 8.51 4.41 -7.19
C ALA A 48 8.53 3.12 -8.04
N LEU A 49 7.98 2.01 -7.53
CA LEU A 49 7.83 0.77 -8.31
C LEU A 49 6.79 0.90 -9.42
N ALA A 50 5.73 1.67 -9.18
CA ALA A 50 4.65 1.90 -10.14
C ALA A 50 4.99 2.97 -11.19
N ALA A 51 6.02 3.78 -10.98
CA ALA A 51 6.34 4.96 -11.79
C ALA A 51 6.47 4.66 -13.29
N GLY A 52 7.05 3.50 -13.65
CA GLY A 52 7.23 3.09 -15.05
C GLY A 52 5.93 2.75 -15.79
N PHE A 53 4.82 2.61 -15.09
CA PHE A 53 3.52 2.28 -15.67
C PHE A 53 2.59 3.50 -15.79
N LEU A 54 2.95 4.64 -15.18
CA LEU A 54 2.13 5.85 -15.17
C LEU A 54 2.34 6.70 -16.44
N PRO A 55 1.30 7.43 -16.91
CA PRO A 55 -0.05 7.51 -16.35
C PRO A 55 -0.95 6.36 -16.77
N VAL A 56 -1.89 5.96 -15.90
CA VAL A 56 -2.96 5.01 -16.22
C VAL A 56 -4.33 5.60 -15.91
N ALA A 57 -5.37 5.11 -16.58
CA ALA A 57 -6.74 5.58 -16.38
C ALA A 57 -7.31 5.23 -14.99
N CYS A 58 -6.84 4.12 -14.40
CA CYS A 58 -7.34 3.62 -13.13
C CYS A 58 -6.29 2.77 -12.43
N ILE A 59 -6.21 2.89 -11.09
CA ILE A 59 -5.34 2.10 -10.24
C ILE A 59 -6.21 1.35 -9.23
N ALA A 60 -6.17 0.02 -9.27
CA ALA A 60 -6.80 -0.83 -8.26
C ALA A 60 -5.78 -1.17 -7.16
N PHE A 61 -6.17 -1.02 -5.89
CA PHE A 61 -5.35 -1.36 -4.74
C PHE A 61 -5.87 -2.64 -4.08
N THR A 62 -5.02 -3.66 -4.03
CA THR A 62 -5.40 -5.02 -3.58
C THR A 62 -4.40 -5.58 -2.57
N GLY A 63 -4.71 -6.74 -1.99
CA GLY A 63 -3.93 -7.37 -0.92
C GLY A 63 -4.33 -6.88 0.47
N GLY A 64 -3.73 -7.46 1.52
CA GLY A 64 -4.06 -7.13 2.91
C GLY A 64 -3.76 -5.67 3.29
N VAL A 65 -2.70 -5.10 2.72
CA VAL A 65 -2.28 -3.71 2.96
C VAL A 65 -3.35 -2.72 2.50
N ALA A 66 -4.17 -3.07 1.50
CA ALA A 66 -5.24 -2.21 1.01
C ALA A 66 -6.37 -1.98 2.03
N LYS A 67 -6.42 -2.75 3.12
CA LYS A 67 -7.31 -2.49 4.29
C LYS A 67 -6.78 -1.38 5.20
N ASN A 68 -5.52 -0.98 5.07
CA ASN A 68 -4.96 0.15 5.81
C ASN A 68 -5.28 1.47 5.09
N SER A 69 -6.24 2.21 5.65
CA SER A 69 -6.68 3.51 5.11
C SER A 69 -5.58 4.58 5.13
N GLY A 70 -4.60 4.48 6.02
CA GLY A 70 -3.46 5.40 6.09
C GLY A 70 -2.52 5.24 4.89
N ILE A 71 -2.20 4.00 4.52
CA ILE A 71 -1.39 3.71 3.32
C ILE A 71 -2.15 4.08 2.05
N LYS A 72 -3.45 3.74 1.96
CA LYS A 72 -4.30 4.18 0.84
C LYS A 72 -4.22 5.70 0.65
N ARG A 73 -4.42 6.45 1.73
CA ARG A 73 -4.40 7.92 1.69
C ARG A 73 -3.02 8.45 1.27
N ALA A 74 -1.94 7.93 1.84
CA ALA A 74 -0.59 8.33 1.47
C ALA A 74 -0.29 8.05 -0.01
N LEU A 75 -0.72 6.89 -0.53
CA LEU A 75 -0.60 6.57 -1.95
C LEU A 75 -1.41 7.51 -2.85
N GLU A 76 -2.66 7.78 -2.52
CA GLU A 76 -3.50 8.71 -3.29
C GLU A 76 -2.89 10.12 -3.34
N GLN A 77 -2.27 10.56 -2.23
CA GLN A 77 -1.55 11.84 -2.18
C GLN A 77 -0.31 11.85 -3.09
N ILE A 78 0.48 10.77 -3.10
CA ILE A 78 1.71 10.69 -3.91
C ILE A 78 1.39 10.51 -5.39
N LEU A 79 0.41 9.66 -5.71
CA LEU A 79 0.02 9.35 -7.09
C LEU A 79 -0.89 10.41 -7.72
N GLY A 80 -1.48 11.31 -6.91
CA GLY A 80 -2.36 12.37 -7.38
C GLY A 80 -3.69 11.88 -7.97
N CYS A 81 -4.09 10.63 -7.70
CA CYS A 81 -5.32 10.04 -8.19
C CYS A 81 -5.96 9.10 -7.16
N PRO A 82 -7.29 8.91 -7.20
CA PRO A 82 -7.97 8.01 -6.29
C PRO A 82 -7.68 6.54 -6.62
N LEU A 83 -7.56 5.71 -5.59
CA LEU A 83 -7.39 4.27 -5.71
C LEU A 83 -8.73 3.56 -5.62
N LEU A 84 -8.99 2.64 -6.56
CA LEU A 84 -10.13 1.74 -6.47
C LEU A 84 -9.84 0.61 -5.47
N LEU A 85 -10.76 0.43 -4.53
CA LEU A 85 -10.75 -0.69 -3.59
C LEU A 85 -11.86 -1.69 -3.96
N PRO A 86 -11.53 -2.95 -4.20
CA PRO A 86 -12.51 -4.03 -4.25
C PRO A 86 -13.21 -4.23 -2.89
N GLU A 87 -14.34 -4.94 -2.88
CA GLU A 87 -15.12 -5.23 -1.67
C GLU A 87 -14.28 -5.93 -0.59
N ASP A 88 -13.56 -6.99 -0.95
CA ASP A 88 -12.48 -7.53 -0.11
C ASP A 88 -11.16 -7.55 -0.90
N PRO A 89 -10.30 -6.55 -0.69
CA PRO A 89 -9.00 -6.47 -1.37
C PRO A 89 -8.08 -7.66 -1.09
N GLN A 90 -8.24 -8.34 0.05
CA GLN A 90 -7.32 -9.39 0.50
C GLN A 90 -7.46 -10.68 -0.31
N ILE A 91 -8.65 -10.97 -0.84
CA ILE A 91 -8.95 -12.24 -1.52
C ILE A 91 -8.79 -12.16 -3.04
N ILE A 92 -8.48 -10.98 -3.60
CA ILE A 92 -8.50 -10.75 -5.04
C ILE A 92 -7.56 -11.68 -5.81
N GLY A 93 -6.40 -12.03 -5.24
CA GLY A 93 -5.50 -13.02 -5.84
C GLY A 93 -6.13 -14.42 -5.94
N ALA A 94 -6.85 -14.85 -4.89
CA ALA A 94 -7.55 -16.13 -4.89
C ALA A 94 -8.73 -16.14 -5.87
N LEU A 95 -9.48 -15.03 -5.93
CA LEU A 95 -10.55 -14.84 -6.90
C LEU A 95 -10.02 -14.94 -8.35
N GLY A 96 -8.90 -14.28 -8.64
CA GLY A 96 -8.25 -14.38 -9.95
C GLY A 96 -7.82 -15.81 -10.29
N ALA A 97 -7.26 -16.55 -9.33
CA ALA A 97 -6.91 -17.95 -9.52
C ALA A 97 -8.13 -18.84 -9.82
N ALA A 98 -9.26 -18.61 -9.14
CA ALA A 98 -10.50 -19.34 -9.38
C ALA A 98 -11.05 -19.09 -10.79
N ILE A 99 -11.09 -17.83 -11.24
CA ILE A 99 -11.53 -17.45 -12.59
C ILE A 99 -10.65 -18.12 -13.66
N ILE A 100 -9.32 -18.05 -13.51
CA ILE A 100 -8.39 -18.72 -14.43
C ILE A 100 -8.62 -20.23 -14.47
N GLY A 101 -8.91 -20.86 -13.32
CA GLY A 101 -9.25 -22.27 -13.24
C GLY A 101 -10.51 -22.62 -14.02
N GLN A 102 -11.56 -21.82 -13.87
CA GLN A 102 -12.82 -21.98 -14.59
C GLN A 102 -12.64 -21.83 -16.11
N GLU A 103 -11.97 -20.77 -16.56
CA GLU A 103 -11.72 -20.55 -17.99
C GLU A 103 -10.96 -21.72 -18.64
N ARG A 104 -10.03 -22.33 -17.92
CA ARG A 104 -9.28 -23.50 -18.41
C ARG A 104 -10.16 -24.74 -18.56
N LEU A 105 -11.14 -24.92 -17.68
CA LEU A 105 -12.11 -26.02 -17.79
C LEU A 105 -13.06 -25.79 -18.95
N ASP A 106 -13.55 -24.56 -19.12
CA ASP A 106 -14.48 -24.20 -20.19
C ASP A 106 -13.81 -24.34 -21.57
N ARG A 107 -12.55 -23.92 -21.72
CA ARG A 107 -11.79 -24.13 -22.97
C ARG A 107 -11.51 -25.59 -23.31
N ARG A 108 -11.49 -26.49 -22.32
CA ARG A 108 -11.29 -27.95 -22.53
C ARG A 108 -12.57 -28.68 -22.93
N ARG A 109 -13.74 -28.03 -22.80
CA ARG A 109 -15.05 -28.58 -23.18
C ARG A 109 -15.44 -28.30 -24.63
N ILE A 110 -14.64 -27.52 -25.37
CA ILE A 110 -14.85 -27.15 -26.78
C ILE A 110 -13.96 -28.00 -27.68
#